data_AF-A0A7I7WCQ5-F1
#
_entry.id   AF-A0A7I7WCQ5-F1
#
_cell.length_a   1.000
_cell.length_b   1.000
_cell.length_c   1.000
_cell.angle_alpha   90.00
_cell.angle_beta   90.00
_cell.angle_gamma   90.00
#
_symmetry.space_group_name_H-M   'P 1'
#
loop_
_entity.id
_entity.type
_entity.pdbx_description
1 polymer ?
#
loop_
_entity_poly.entity_id
_entity_poly.type
_entity_poly.pdbx_seq_one_letter_code
_entity_poly.pdbx_strand_id
1 'polypeptide(L)'
;MSSPLRPIPDPAQFDIMFSLPPGGTDNGAWASAWAELADLQPGDVEPVLALLAEADIGGYVATPGGRGSRTAKRMINRLWVDSVQYHHAEDVLMAYFRAH
;
A
#
# COMPACT_ATOMS: atom_id res chain seq x y z
N MET A 1 13.98 -8.34 36.51
CA MET A 1 14.65 -9.37 35.69
C MET A 1 14.24 -9.15 34.25
N SER A 2 15.23 -8.99 33.37
CA SER A 2 15.05 -8.59 31.96
C SER A 2 14.32 -9.65 31.15
N SER A 3 13.41 -9.20 30.29
CA SER A 3 12.73 -10.04 29.29
C SER A 3 13.75 -10.51 28.24
N PRO A 4 13.82 -11.80 27.87
CA PRO A 4 14.71 -12.24 26.80
C PRO A 4 14.05 -11.90 25.46
N LEU A 5 14.24 -10.67 24.99
CA LEU A 5 14.00 -10.32 23.59
C LEU A 5 14.98 -11.14 22.76
N ARG A 6 14.51 -12.26 22.19
CA ARG A 6 15.31 -13.06 21.27
C ARG A 6 15.37 -12.33 19.92
N PRO A 7 16.57 -12.12 19.35
CA PRO A 7 16.70 -11.61 18.00
C PRO A 7 16.05 -12.59 17.02
N ILE A 8 15.23 -12.07 16.11
CA ILE A 8 14.68 -12.85 15.00
C ILE A 8 15.83 -13.07 13.99
N PRO A 9 16.24 -14.33 13.70
CA PRO A 9 17.49 -14.60 12.97
C PRO A 9 17.44 -14.23 11.48
N ASP A 10 16.23 -14.10 10.91
CA ASP A 10 16.04 -13.77 9.51
C ASP A 10 14.57 -13.32 9.27
N PRO A 11 14.28 -12.03 9.02
CA PRO A 11 12.93 -11.58 8.69
C PRO A 11 12.42 -12.13 7.35
N ALA A 12 13.31 -12.57 6.45
CA ALA A 12 12.94 -13.05 5.12
C ALA A 12 12.33 -14.46 5.14
N GLN A 13 12.42 -15.19 6.26
CA GLN A 13 11.79 -16.50 6.43
C GLN A 13 10.28 -16.44 6.74
N PHE A 14 9.72 -15.25 6.97
CA PHE A 14 8.31 -15.04 7.34
C PHE A 14 7.38 -14.77 6.15
N ASP A 15 7.75 -15.22 4.96
CA ASP A 15 7.03 -15.06 3.68
C ASP A 15 5.68 -14.32 3.80
N ILE A 16 5.77 -12.99 3.62
CA ILE A 16 4.72 -12.01 3.28
C ILE A 16 3.82 -11.47 4.42
N MET A 17 4.37 -10.52 5.18
CA MET A 17 3.66 -9.26 5.51
C MET A 17 4.41 -8.09 4.85
N PHE A 18 4.20 -8.01 3.53
CA PHE A 18 4.46 -6.92 2.57
C PHE A 18 5.52 -5.85 2.93
N SER A 19 6.78 -6.09 2.55
CA SER A 19 7.64 -4.97 2.15
C SER A 19 7.03 -4.31 0.92
N LEU A 20 6.77 -3.01 0.99
CA LEU A 20 6.27 -2.23 -0.14
C LEU A 20 7.24 -2.34 -1.34
N PRO A 21 6.75 -2.50 -2.59
CA PRO A 21 7.63 -2.49 -3.74
C PRO A 21 8.38 -1.15 -3.83
N PRO A 22 9.67 -1.12 -4.20
CA PRO A 22 10.45 0.11 -4.20
C PRO A 22 9.99 1.09 -5.29
N GLY A 23 10.20 2.39 -5.05
CA GLY A 23 10.01 3.44 -6.05
C GLY A 23 8.56 3.84 -6.33
N GLY A 24 7.66 3.53 -5.39
CA GLY A 24 6.29 4.03 -5.38
C GLY A 24 6.16 5.40 -4.72
N THR A 25 4.91 5.79 -4.48
CA THR A 25 4.51 7.09 -3.93
C THR A 25 3.60 6.86 -2.74
N ASP A 26 3.96 7.38 -1.57
CA ASP A 26 3.09 7.42 -0.40
C ASP A 26 2.29 8.73 -0.32
N ASN A 27 1.28 8.75 0.55
CA ASN A 27 0.45 9.93 0.83
C ASN A 27 0.87 10.70 2.10
N GLY A 28 2.02 10.40 2.70
CA GLY A 28 2.53 11.04 3.91
C GLY A 28 1.88 10.59 5.24
N ALA A 29 0.82 9.78 5.20
CA ALA A 29 0.21 9.22 6.41
C ALA A 29 0.97 7.97 6.88
N TRP A 30 1.07 7.79 8.20
CA TRP A 30 1.81 6.68 8.80
C TRP A 30 1.01 5.37 8.73
N ALA A 31 1.72 4.25 8.53
CA ALA A 31 1.13 2.91 8.63
C ALA A 31 2.11 1.95 9.34
N SER A 32 1.55 1.07 10.16
CA SER A 32 2.31 0.06 10.89
C SER A 32 2.52 -1.24 10.10
N ALA A 33 1.57 -1.56 9.22
CA ALA A 33 1.55 -2.75 8.40
C ALA A 33 0.80 -2.45 7.10
N TRP A 34 1.17 -3.13 6.02
CA TRP A 34 0.65 -2.84 4.69
C TRP A 34 -0.11 -4.03 4.12
N ALA A 35 -1.21 -3.76 3.43
CA ALA A 35 -1.98 -4.74 2.68
C ALA A 35 -2.32 -4.21 1.29
N GLU A 36 -2.26 -5.08 0.27
CA GLU A 36 -2.75 -4.77 -1.07
C GLU A 36 -4.27 -4.56 -1.03
N LEU A 37 -4.75 -3.48 -1.64
CA LEU A 37 -6.17 -3.16 -1.70
C LEU A 37 -6.72 -3.26 -3.12
N ALA A 38 -6.11 -2.57 -4.09
CA ALA A 38 -6.65 -2.49 -5.45
C ALA A 38 -5.60 -2.09 -6.49
N ASP A 39 -5.93 -2.28 -7.77
CA ASP A 39 -5.18 -1.71 -8.89
C ASP A 39 -5.89 -0.44 -9.40
N LEU A 40 -5.18 0.69 -9.45
CA LEU A 40 -5.68 2.00 -9.85
C LEU A 40 -5.32 2.34 -11.31
N GLN A 41 -6.15 3.12 -11.98
CA GLN A 41 -5.73 3.79 -13.22
C GLN A 41 -4.80 4.97 -12.88
N PRO A 42 -3.92 5.40 -13.80
CA PRO A 42 -3.02 6.53 -13.56
C PRO A 42 -3.74 7.81 -13.11
N GLY A 43 -4.96 8.06 -13.61
CA GLY A 43 -5.76 9.24 -13.22
C GLY A 43 -6.35 9.18 -11.81
N ASP A 44 -6.44 7.98 -11.21
CA ASP A 44 -7.04 7.79 -9.88
C ASP A 44 -6.01 7.86 -8.76
N VAL A 45 -4.71 7.76 -9.07
CA VAL A 45 -3.65 7.63 -8.05
C VAL A 45 -3.60 8.84 -7.12
N GLU A 46 -3.51 10.04 -7.66
CA GLU A 46 -3.43 11.27 -6.84
C GLU A 46 -4.72 11.51 -6.04
N PRO A 47 -5.94 11.49 -6.64
CA PRO A 47 -7.17 11.70 -5.89
C PRO A 47 -7.37 10.68 -4.76
N VAL A 48 -7.10 9.40 -5.02
CA VAL A 48 -7.26 8.35 -4.00
C VAL A 48 -6.25 8.52 -2.87
N LEU A 49 -4.98 8.81 -3.18
CA LEU A 49 -3.96 9.04 -2.13
C LEU A 49 -4.29 10.28 -1.28
N ALA A 50 -4.82 11.34 -1.89
CA ALA A 50 -5.27 12.53 -1.17
C ALA A 50 -6.44 12.21 -0.21
N LEU A 51 -7.46 11.49 -0.68
CA LEU A 51 -8.60 11.09 0.16
C LEU A 51 -8.18 10.19 1.32
N LEU A 52 -7.24 9.27 1.09
CA LEU A 52 -6.69 8.43 2.17
C LEU A 52 -5.92 9.28 3.19
N ALA A 53 -5.17 10.29 2.75
CA ALA A 53 -4.45 11.19 3.67
C ALA A 53 -5.42 12.05 4.50
N GLU A 54 -6.49 12.55 3.89
CA GLU A 54 -7.56 13.27 4.60
C GLU A 54 -8.23 12.41 5.68
N ALA A 55 -8.29 11.09 5.46
CA ALA A 55 -8.81 10.12 6.41
C ALA A 55 -7.77 9.61 7.43
N ASP A 56 -6.53 10.11 7.41
CA ASP A 56 -5.39 9.63 8.22
C ASP A 56 -5.09 8.12 8.02
N ILE A 57 -5.26 7.65 6.80
CA ILE A 57 -4.97 6.28 6.38
C ILE A 57 -3.70 6.28 5.55
N GLY A 58 -2.67 5.58 6.03
CA GLY A 58 -1.45 5.35 5.26
C GLY A 58 -1.75 4.68 3.93
N GLY A 59 -1.37 5.32 2.83
CA GLY A 59 -1.59 4.85 1.46
C GLY A 59 -0.30 4.89 0.66
N TYR A 60 -0.07 3.88 -0.16
CA TYR A 60 1.11 3.76 -1.01
C TYR A 60 0.75 3.17 -2.36
N VAL A 61 1.29 3.73 -3.44
CA VAL A 61 1.08 3.22 -4.80
C VAL A 61 2.41 2.92 -5.48
N ALA A 62 2.50 1.76 -6.11
CA ALA A 62 3.67 1.29 -6.84
C ALA A 62 3.29 0.35 -7.99
N THR A 63 4.20 0.16 -8.94
CA THR A 63 4.07 -0.86 -9.98
C THR A 63 4.79 -2.15 -9.55
N PRO A 64 4.09 -3.28 -9.36
CA PRO A 64 4.72 -4.56 -9.06
C PRO A 64 5.68 -4.97 -10.18
N GLY A 65 6.91 -5.36 -9.83
CA GLY A 65 7.92 -5.83 -10.79
C GLY A 65 8.97 -4.79 -11.24
N GLY A 66 8.93 -3.57 -10.70
CA GLY A 66 9.97 -2.54 -10.90
C GLY A 66 10.06 -1.99 -12.33
N ARG A 67 10.87 -0.95 -12.53
CA ARG A 67 11.07 -0.22 -13.81
C ARG A 67 11.59 -1.07 -14.99
N GLY A 68 11.78 -2.38 -14.83
CA GLY A 68 12.43 -3.28 -15.80
C GLY A 68 11.57 -4.43 -16.34
N SER A 69 10.31 -4.59 -15.92
CA SER A 69 9.45 -5.66 -16.44
C SER A 69 9.08 -5.37 -17.90
N ARG A 70 9.73 -6.07 -18.84
CA ARG A 70 9.52 -5.98 -20.30
C ARG A 70 8.12 -6.41 -20.75
N THR A 71 7.24 -6.83 -19.84
CA THR A 71 5.83 -7.12 -20.10
C THR A 71 4.99 -5.86 -19.88
N ALA A 72 5.34 -4.79 -20.60
CA ALA A 72 4.74 -3.46 -20.53
C ALA A 72 3.32 -3.40 -21.13
N LYS A 73 2.46 -4.39 -20.89
CA LYS A 73 1.12 -4.44 -21.50
C LYS A 73 0.00 -3.90 -20.62
N ARG A 74 0.29 -3.53 -19.37
CA ARG A 74 -0.54 -2.67 -18.50
C ARG A 74 0.35 -2.19 -17.35
N MET A 75 0.67 -0.89 -17.30
CA MET A 75 1.22 -0.31 -16.07
C MET A 75 0.12 -0.41 -15.01
N ILE A 76 0.30 -1.31 -14.07
CA ILE A 76 -0.61 -1.50 -12.94
C ILE A 76 -0.10 -0.61 -11.82
N ASN A 77 -0.91 0.37 -11.39
CA ASN A 77 -0.62 1.16 -10.20
C ASN A 77 -1.32 0.47 -9.03
N ARG A 78 -0.63 -0.43 -8.36
CA ARG A 78 -1.21 -1.15 -7.23
C ARG A 78 -1.21 -0.24 -5.99
N LEU A 79 -2.31 -0.25 -5.26
CA LEU A 79 -2.52 0.46 -4.01
C LEU A 79 -2.33 -0.51 -2.84
N TRP A 80 -1.50 -0.08 -1.89
CA TRP A 80 -1.34 -0.66 -0.57
C TRP A 80 -1.85 0.34 0.47
N VAL A 81 -2.45 -0.18 1.54
CA VAL A 81 -3.00 0.64 2.63
C VAL A 81 -2.59 0.07 3.99
N ASP A 82 -2.74 0.90 5.03
CA ASP A 82 -2.60 0.46 6.42
C ASP A 82 -3.57 -0.69 6.71
N SER A 83 -3.05 -1.88 6.97
CA SER A 83 -3.87 -3.07 7.17
C SER A 83 -4.74 -3.00 8.43
N VAL A 84 -4.35 -2.16 9.40
CA VAL A 84 -5.16 -1.90 10.61
C VAL A 84 -6.43 -1.11 10.25
N GLN A 85 -6.38 -0.32 9.19
CA GLN A 85 -7.47 0.54 8.71
C GLN A 85 -8.07 0.05 7.38
N TYR A 86 -7.82 -1.22 7.02
CA TYR A 86 -8.14 -1.77 5.69
C TYR A 86 -9.60 -1.55 5.27
N HIS A 87 -10.56 -1.86 6.14
CA HIS A 87 -11.98 -1.66 5.85
C HIS A 87 -12.37 -0.19 5.70
N HIS A 88 -11.73 0.70 6.46
CA HIS A 88 -11.96 2.14 6.29
C HIS A 88 -11.40 2.63 4.94
N ALA A 89 -10.25 2.08 4.52
CA ALA A 89 -9.68 2.36 3.21
C ALA A 89 -10.56 1.82 2.06
N GLU A 90 -11.16 0.64 2.24
CA GLU A 90 -12.17 0.10 1.32
C GLU A 90 -13.36 1.05 1.17
N ASP A 91 -13.89 1.56 2.29
CA ASP A 91 -15.02 2.49 2.27
C ASP A 91 -14.69 3.80 1.54
N VAL A 92 -13.50 4.37 1.77
CA VAL A 92 -13.01 5.55 1.05
C VAL A 92 -12.92 5.29 -0.45
N LEU A 93 -12.35 4.14 -0.84
CA LEU A 93 -12.19 3.77 -2.24
C LEU A 93 -13.55 3.54 -2.93
N MET A 94 -14.48 2.89 -2.25
CA MET A 94 -15.84 2.67 -2.74
C MET A 94 -16.61 3.98 -2.88
N ALA A 95 -16.43 4.92 -1.94
CA ALA A 95 -17.04 6.25 -2.03
C ALA A 95 -16.49 7.04 -3.23
N TYR A 96 -15.17 7.01 -3.45
CA TYR A 96 -14.53 7.65 -4.60
C TYR A 96 -15.10 7.15 -5.94
N PHE A 97 -15.18 5.84 -6.13
CA PHE A 97 -15.68 5.23 -7.37
C PHE A 97 -17.20 5.33 -7.56
N ARG A 98 -17.96 5.66 -6.51
CA ARG A 98 -19.40 5.95 -6.67
C ARG A 98 -19.66 7.38 -7.10
N ALA A 99 -18.72 8.28 -6.86
CA ALA A 99 -18.83 9.70 -7.20
C ALA A 99 -18.33 10.04 -8.62
N HIS A 100 -17.68 9.09 -9.30
CA HIS A 100 -17.04 9.25 -10.62
C HIS A 100 -17.48 8.12 -11.57
#